data_AF-A0A355G645-F1
#
_entry.id   AF-A0A355G645-F1
#
_cell.length_a   1.000
_cell.length_b   1.000
_cell.length_c   1.000
_cell.angle_alpha   90.00
_cell.angle_beta   90.00
_cell.angle_gamma   90.00
#
_symmetry.space_group_name_H-M   'P 1'
#
loop_
_entity.id
_entity.type
_entity.pdbx_description
1 polymer ?
#
loop_
_entity_poly.entity_id
_entity_poly.type
_entity_poly.pdbx_seq_one_letter_code
_entity_poly.pdbx_strand_id
1 'polypeptide(L)'
;EREQREEFISQINQRIRCRAVLTRKRSLENYLHPQAIQAVADIALEFGDHDCVASEVAQRVFDSRHADYSWKQLTRRIRVRLRNRAKHWLNTSAVEQMTVPLLQERDPDGEIISWLETIGQLAESN
;
A
#
# COMPACT_ATOMS: atom_id res chain seq x y z
N GLU A 1 0.73 -10.96 18.53
CA GLU A 1 1.04 -9.77 17.69
C GLU A 1 -0.20 -8.91 17.41
N ARG A 2 -1.31 -9.46 16.90
CA ARG A 2 -2.55 -8.69 16.65
C ARG A 2 -3.15 -8.04 17.91
N GLU A 3 -3.29 -8.80 18.99
CA GLU A 3 -3.82 -8.29 20.28
C GLU A 3 -2.98 -7.10 20.82
N GLN A 4 -1.65 -7.19 20.72
CA GLN A 4 -0.75 -6.10 21.11
C GLN A 4 -0.97 -4.84 20.28
N ARG A 5 -1.26 -4.98 18.98
CA ARG A 5 -1.59 -3.83 18.10
C ARG A 5 -2.95 -3.23 18.47
N GLU A 6 -3.94 -4.06 18.77
CA GLU A 6 -5.28 -3.63 19.18
C GLU A 6 -5.25 -2.88 20.54
N GLU A 7 -4.47 -3.38 21.50
CA GLU A 7 -4.25 -2.69 22.78
C GLU A 7 -3.56 -1.34 22.58
N PHE A 8 -2.50 -1.29 21.78
CA PHE A 8 -1.78 -0.05 21.47
C PHE A 8 -2.67 0.99 20.78
N ILE A 9 -3.53 0.55 19.85
CA ILE A 9 -4.50 1.41 19.18
C ILE A 9 -5.52 1.95 20.18
N SER A 10 -6.00 1.10 21.10
CA SER A 10 -6.93 1.51 22.15
C SER A 10 -6.32 2.61 23.03
N GLN A 11 -5.04 2.47 23.39
CA GLN A 11 -4.31 3.49 24.17
C GLN A 11 -4.15 4.82 23.40
N ILE A 12 -3.91 4.78 22.08
CA ILE A 12 -3.85 6.00 21.26
C ILE A 12 -5.23 6.68 21.18
N ASN A 13 -6.28 5.89 20.97
CA ASN A 13 -7.64 6.39 20.78
C ASN A 13 -8.27 6.98 22.05
N GLN A 14 -7.64 6.81 23.22
CA GLN A 14 -8.01 7.51 24.45
C GLN A 14 -7.51 8.97 24.49
N ARG A 15 -6.56 9.35 23.62
CA ARG A 15 -5.99 10.70 23.60
C ARG A 15 -6.90 11.63 22.82
N ILE A 16 -7.06 12.85 23.34
CA ILE A 16 -7.82 13.91 22.68
C ILE A 16 -7.20 14.18 21.30
N ARG A 17 -8.06 14.26 20.28
CA ARG A 17 -7.68 14.54 18.87
C ARG A 17 -6.69 13.54 18.26
N CYS A 18 -6.63 12.32 18.77
CA CYS A 18 -5.84 11.25 18.18
C CYS A 18 -6.75 10.14 17.66
N ARG A 19 -6.39 9.58 16.51
CA ARG A 19 -7.00 8.36 15.98
C ARG A 19 -5.95 7.43 15.41
N ALA A 20 -5.98 6.18 15.83
CA ALA A 20 -5.28 5.07 15.22
C ALA A 20 -6.30 4.04 14.70
N VAL A 21 -5.97 3.45 13.55
CA VAL A 21 -6.79 2.46 12.84
C VAL A 21 -5.93 1.23 12.55
N LEU A 22 -6.52 0.03 12.68
CA LEU A 22 -5.93 -1.22 12.23
C LEU A 22 -6.65 -1.66 10.97
N THR A 23 -5.96 -1.65 9.84
CA THR A 23 -6.50 -2.12 8.56
C THR A 23 -6.39 -3.64 8.44
N ARG A 24 -7.29 -4.28 7.68
CA ARG A 24 -7.22 -5.72 7.40
C ARG A 24 -6.04 -6.08 6.50
N LYS A 25 -5.73 -5.25 5.51
CA LYS A 25 -4.62 -5.51 4.57
C LYS A 25 -3.28 -5.10 5.16
N ARG A 26 -2.21 -5.71 4.67
CA ARG A 26 -0.85 -5.57 5.22
C ARG A 26 -0.31 -4.14 5.15
N SER A 27 -0.65 -3.39 4.10
CA SER A 27 -0.19 -2.03 3.89
C SER A 27 -1.10 -1.25 2.94
N LEU A 28 -0.97 0.08 2.88
CA LEU A 28 -1.77 0.92 1.99
C LEU A 28 -1.62 0.54 0.52
N GLU A 29 -0.44 0.06 0.11
CA GLU A 29 -0.23 -0.41 -1.27
C GLU A 29 -1.12 -1.61 -1.62
N ASN A 30 -1.62 -2.39 -0.66
CA ASN A 30 -2.55 -3.50 -0.91
C ASN A 30 -3.97 -3.02 -1.28
N TYR A 31 -4.28 -1.75 -1.05
CA TYR A 31 -5.54 -1.12 -1.48
C TYR A 31 -5.45 -0.51 -2.88
N LEU A 32 -4.25 -0.42 -3.48
CA LEU A 32 -4.12 -0.03 -4.87
C LEU A 32 -4.72 -1.11 -5.78
N HIS A 33 -5.42 -0.68 -6.81
CA HIS A 33 -5.96 -1.58 -7.81
C HIS A 33 -4.87 -1.97 -8.83
N PRO A 34 -4.77 -3.25 -9.24
CA PRO A 34 -3.79 -3.70 -10.24
C PRO A 34 -3.78 -2.86 -11.53
N GLN A 35 -4.95 -2.41 -11.99
CA GLN A 35 -5.08 -1.53 -13.17
C GLN A 35 -4.33 -0.20 -12.99
N ALA A 36 -4.39 0.41 -11.80
CA ALA A 36 -3.69 1.67 -11.52
C ALA A 36 -2.16 1.48 -11.54
N ILE A 37 -1.69 0.33 -11.05
CA ILE A 37 -0.28 -0.07 -11.09
C ILE A 37 0.16 -0.32 -12.55
N GLN A 38 -0.66 -1.04 -13.32
CA GLN A 38 -0.40 -1.33 -14.73
C GLN A 38 -0.31 -0.05 -15.57
N ALA A 39 -1.19 0.93 -15.32
CA ALA A 39 -1.19 2.20 -16.03
C ALA A 39 0.14 2.99 -15.89
N VAL A 40 0.89 2.79 -14.80
CA VAL A 40 2.16 3.49 -14.54
C VAL A 40 3.37 2.67 -14.99
N ALA A 41 3.35 1.36 -14.75
CA ALA A 41 4.54 0.52 -14.90
C ALA A 41 4.48 -0.46 -16.06
N ASP A 42 3.37 -0.51 -16.79
CA ASP A 42 3.11 -1.44 -17.90
C ASP A 42 3.36 -2.91 -17.52
N ILE A 43 2.99 -3.26 -16.28
CA ILE A 43 3.09 -4.62 -15.76
C ILE A 43 1.72 -5.11 -15.29
N ALA A 44 1.34 -6.30 -15.75
CA ALA A 44 0.25 -7.05 -15.15
C ALA A 44 0.77 -7.79 -13.90
N LEU A 45 0.13 -7.58 -12.76
CA LEU A 45 0.47 -8.21 -11.49
C LEU A 45 -0.79 -8.50 -10.69
N GLU A 46 -0.89 -9.71 -10.17
CA GLU A 46 -1.84 -10.06 -9.12
C GLU A 46 -1.12 -10.16 -7.79
N PHE A 47 -1.76 -9.71 -6.72
CA PHE A 47 -1.26 -9.81 -5.36
C PHE A 47 -2.41 -9.90 -4.37
N GLY A 48 -2.18 -10.63 -3.29
CA GLY A 48 -3.10 -10.76 -2.18
C GLY A 48 -3.03 -9.61 -1.18
N ASP A 49 -3.96 -9.62 -0.25
CA ASP A 49 -4.12 -8.58 0.77
C ASP A 49 -2.99 -8.56 1.81
N HIS A 50 -2.23 -9.65 1.90
CA HIS A 50 -1.10 -9.79 2.82
C HIS A 50 0.27 -9.85 2.13
N ASP A 51 0.31 -9.69 0.81
CA ASP A 51 1.57 -9.68 0.08
C ASP A 51 2.31 -8.35 0.27
N CYS A 52 3.62 -8.41 0.02
CA CYS A 52 4.43 -7.20 -0.04
C CYS A 52 4.39 -6.62 -1.45
N VAL A 53 3.31 -5.89 -1.78
CA VAL A 53 3.07 -5.29 -3.11
C VAL A 53 4.32 -4.55 -3.63
N ALA A 54 4.96 -3.74 -2.80
CA ALA A 54 6.19 -3.03 -3.21
C ALA A 54 7.36 -3.96 -3.61
N SER A 55 7.46 -5.15 -3.01
CA SER A 55 8.48 -6.13 -3.37
C SER A 55 8.09 -6.89 -4.65
N GLU A 56 6.83 -7.33 -4.75
CA GLU A 56 6.31 -8.04 -5.93
C GLU A 56 6.42 -7.17 -7.18
N VAL A 57 5.98 -5.92 -7.08
CA VAL A 57 6.09 -4.92 -8.14
C VAL A 57 7.54 -4.66 -8.51
N ALA A 58 8.44 -4.48 -7.52
CA ALA A 58 9.84 -4.22 -7.81
C ALA A 58 10.51 -5.39 -8.54
N GLN A 59 10.19 -6.62 -8.14
CA GLN A 59 10.67 -7.82 -8.81
C GLN A 59 10.12 -7.90 -10.23
N ARG A 60 8.80 -7.74 -10.42
CA ARG A 60 8.17 -7.82 -11.74
C ARG A 60 8.72 -6.77 -12.71
N VAL A 61 8.87 -5.53 -12.26
CA VAL A 61 9.50 -4.45 -13.05
C VAL A 61 10.95 -4.79 -13.38
N PHE A 62 11.70 -5.36 -12.45
CA PHE A 62 13.08 -5.75 -12.70
C PHE A 62 13.17 -6.86 -13.76
N ASP A 63 12.42 -7.95 -13.55
CA ASP A 63 12.42 -9.12 -14.44
C ASP A 63 11.93 -8.74 -15.85
N SER A 64 10.96 -7.82 -15.98
CA SER A 64 10.50 -7.32 -17.30
C SER A 64 11.57 -6.59 -18.11
N ARG A 65 12.62 -6.07 -17.46
CA ARG A 65 13.68 -5.28 -18.10
C ARG A 65 14.99 -6.04 -18.26
N HIS A 66 15.09 -7.24 -17.69
CA HIS A 66 16.33 -8.01 -17.65
C HIS A 66 16.03 -9.48 -17.97
N ALA A 67 16.24 -9.87 -19.24
CA ALA A 67 16.02 -11.25 -19.66
C ALA A 67 17.08 -12.22 -19.10
N ASP A 68 18.34 -11.78 -19.04
CA ASP A 68 19.48 -12.66 -18.71
C ASP A 68 19.94 -12.56 -17.24
N TYR A 69 19.24 -11.77 -16.43
CA TYR A 69 19.67 -11.48 -15.06
C TYR A 69 18.50 -11.52 -14.08
N SER A 70 18.60 -12.37 -13.06
CA SER A 70 17.49 -12.65 -12.15
C SER A 70 17.51 -11.78 -10.89
N TRP A 71 16.32 -11.44 -10.39
CA TRP A 71 16.15 -10.76 -9.10
C TRP A 71 16.88 -11.44 -7.92
N LYS A 72 16.98 -12.78 -7.94
CA LYS A 72 17.64 -13.57 -6.89
C LYS A 72 19.15 -13.33 -6.82
N GLN A 73 19.78 -13.02 -7.96
CA GLN A 73 21.22 -12.73 -8.04
C GLN A 73 21.59 -11.34 -7.50
N LEU A 74 20.60 -10.45 -7.30
CA LEU A 74 20.84 -9.13 -6.72
C LEU A 74 21.30 -9.21 -5.27
N THR A 75 22.12 -8.26 -4.84
CA THR A 75 22.42 -8.10 -3.41
C THR A 75 21.19 -7.59 -2.65
N ARG A 76 21.14 -7.87 -1.34
CA ARG A 76 20.07 -7.34 -0.47
C ARG A 76 19.95 -5.82 -0.56
N ARG A 77 21.09 -5.11 -0.62
CA ARG A 77 21.12 -3.64 -0.74
C ARG A 77 20.42 -3.16 -2.01
N ILE A 78 20.66 -3.83 -3.14
CA ILE A 78 20.03 -3.47 -4.41
C ILE A 78 18.53 -3.78 -4.38
N ARG A 79 18.12 -4.96 -3.89
CA ARG A 79 16.69 -5.32 -3.75
C ARG A 79 15.93 -4.32 -2.88
N VAL A 80 16.49 -3.91 -1.75
CA VAL A 80 15.88 -2.89 -0.88
C VAL A 80 15.73 -1.55 -1.60
N ARG A 81 16.76 -1.11 -2.34
CA ARG A 81 16.70 0.13 -3.14
C ARG A 81 15.59 0.07 -4.19
N LEU A 82 15.48 -1.03 -4.92
CA LEU A 82 14.45 -1.20 -5.95
C LEU A 82 13.04 -1.27 -5.35
N ARG A 83 12.86 -2.01 -4.25
CA ARG A 83 11.60 -2.04 -3.49
C ARG A 83 11.19 -0.65 -3.00
N ASN A 84 12.13 0.14 -2.46
CA ASN A 84 11.82 1.48 -1.98
C ASN A 84 11.46 2.42 -3.14
N ARG A 85 12.10 2.27 -4.30
CA ARG A 85 11.72 2.98 -5.53
C ARG A 85 10.30 2.60 -5.96
N ALA A 86 9.97 1.31 -5.94
CA ALA A 86 8.62 0.83 -6.24
C ALA A 86 7.59 1.43 -5.27
N LYS A 87 7.86 1.34 -3.97
CA LYS A 87 7.04 1.92 -2.92
C LYS A 87 6.79 3.42 -3.16
N HIS A 88 7.81 4.17 -3.57
CA HIS A 88 7.66 5.60 -3.82
C HIS A 88 6.61 5.89 -4.92
N TRP A 89 6.76 5.31 -6.11
CA TRP A 89 5.81 5.60 -7.20
C TRP A 89 4.45 4.93 -6.99
N LEU A 90 4.37 3.83 -6.25
CA LEU A 90 3.10 3.25 -5.82
C LEU A 90 2.29 4.25 -4.98
N ASN A 91 2.94 4.96 -4.05
CA ASN A 91 2.29 5.94 -3.18
C ASN A 91 2.17 7.35 -3.80
N THR A 92 2.57 7.53 -5.05
CA THR A 92 2.41 8.80 -5.78
C THR A 92 1.70 8.55 -7.09
N SER A 93 2.42 8.15 -8.13
CA SER A 93 1.88 7.98 -9.49
C SER A 93 0.78 6.93 -9.60
N ALA A 94 0.88 5.80 -8.89
CA ALA A 94 -0.19 4.79 -8.96
C ALA A 94 -1.46 5.24 -8.23
N VAL A 95 -1.33 6.01 -7.14
CA VAL A 95 -2.49 6.63 -6.45
C VAL A 95 -3.20 7.62 -7.38
N GLU A 96 -2.47 8.38 -8.20
CA GLU A 96 -3.07 9.31 -9.17
C GLU A 96 -3.92 8.61 -10.25
N GLN A 97 -3.69 7.31 -10.48
CA GLN A 97 -4.48 6.49 -11.40
C GLN A 97 -5.66 5.79 -10.71
N MET A 98 -5.82 5.95 -9.39
CA MET A 98 -6.94 5.38 -8.65
C MET A 98 -8.20 6.21 -8.88
N THR A 99 -9.33 5.52 -8.91
CA THR A 99 -10.66 6.13 -8.93
C THR A 99 -11.48 5.54 -7.78
N VAL A 100 -12.59 6.19 -7.43
CA VAL A 100 -13.49 5.69 -6.38
C VAL A 100 -13.97 4.26 -6.66
N PRO A 101 -14.42 3.90 -7.89
CA PRO A 101 -14.77 2.51 -8.20
C PRO A 101 -13.62 1.53 -7.99
N LEU A 102 -12.41 1.84 -8.48
CA LEU A 102 -11.25 0.98 -8.31
C LEU A 102 -10.86 0.79 -6.83
N LEU A 103 -11.03 1.85 -6.02
CA LEU A 103 -10.81 1.76 -4.59
C LEU A 103 -11.89 0.89 -3.94
N GLN A 104 -13.17 1.06 -4.28
CA GLN A 104 -14.27 0.26 -3.73
C GLN A 104 -14.12 -1.24 -4.03
N GLU A 105 -13.61 -1.60 -5.22
CA GLU A 105 -13.30 -2.98 -5.56
C GLU A 105 -12.19 -3.58 -4.66
N ARG A 106 -11.20 -2.76 -4.28
CA ARG A 106 -10.12 -3.18 -3.38
C ARG A 106 -10.46 -3.01 -1.91
N ASP A 107 -11.38 -2.13 -1.56
CA ASP A 107 -11.77 -1.76 -0.21
C ASP A 107 -13.29 -1.85 -0.03
N PRO A 108 -13.89 -3.05 -0.16
CA PRO A 108 -15.34 -3.21 -0.08
C PRO A 108 -15.90 -2.86 1.30
N ASP A 109 -15.07 -2.93 2.35
CA ASP A 109 -15.41 -2.55 3.71
C ASP A 109 -15.24 -1.04 3.99
N GLY A 110 -14.66 -0.28 3.04
CA GLY A 110 -14.47 1.16 3.14
C GLY A 110 -13.48 1.61 4.23
N GLU A 111 -12.47 0.80 4.57
CA GLU A 111 -11.49 1.10 5.62
C GLU A 111 -10.71 2.40 5.33
N ILE A 112 -10.30 2.60 4.08
CA ILE A 112 -9.49 3.76 3.66
C ILE A 112 -10.35 5.02 3.60
N ILE A 113 -11.56 4.92 3.04
CA ILE A 113 -12.49 6.06 2.96
C ILE A 113 -12.86 6.52 4.37
N SER A 114 -13.26 5.59 5.24
CA SER A 114 -13.59 5.90 6.63
C SER A 114 -12.42 6.54 7.39
N TRP A 115 -11.19 6.08 7.12
CA TRP A 115 -10.00 6.68 7.71
C TRP A 115 -9.75 8.12 7.23
N LEU A 116 -9.89 8.39 5.93
CA LEU A 116 -9.74 9.74 5.36
C LEU A 116 -10.81 10.70 5.88
N GLU A 117 -12.06 10.27 5.99
CA GLU A 117 -13.15 11.06 6.58
C GLU A 117 -12.84 11.41 8.04
N THR A 118 -12.31 10.45 8.80
CA THR A 118 -11.91 10.68 10.20
C THR A 118 -10.80 11.74 10.30
N ILE A 119 -9.82 11.71 9.38
CA ILE A 119 -8.77 12.75 9.32
C ILE A 119 -9.39 14.11 9.03
N GLY A 120 -10.33 14.21 8.10
CA GLY A 120 -11.05 15.45 7.78
C GLY A 120 -11.77 16.02 9.00
N GLN A 121 -12.55 15.20 9.71
CA GLN A 121 -13.26 15.60 10.93
C GLN A 121 -12.30 16.13 12.01
N LEU A 122 -11.14 15.48 12.20
CA LEU A 122 -10.14 15.89 13.18
C LEU A 122 -9.41 17.19 12.80
N ALA A 123 -9.29 17.48 11.51
CA ALA A 123 -8.69 18.70 10.99
C ALA A 123 -9.65 19.90 11.10
N GLU A 124 -10.96 19.68 10.90
CA GLU A 124 -12.00 20.72 10.97
C GLU A 124 -12.42 21.05 12.40
N SER A 125 -12.30 20.09 13.31
CA SER A 125 -12.56 20.27 14.75
C SER A 125 -11.45 21.12 15.39
N ASN A 126 -11.53 22.44 15.18
CA ASN A 126 -10.64 23.44 15.79
C ASN A 126 -10.85 23.56 17.30
#